data_AF-A0A0F9ISK8-F1
#
_entry.id   AF-A0A0F9ISK8-F1
#
_cell.length_a   1.000
_cell.length_b   1.000
_cell.length_c   1.000
_cell.angle_alpha   90.00
_cell.angle_beta   90.00
_cell.angle_gamma   90.00
#
_symmetry.space_group_name_H-M   'P 1'
#
loop_
_entity.id
_entity.type
_entity.pdbx_description
1 polymer ?
#
loop_
_entity_poly.entity_id
_entity_poly.type
_entity_poly.pdbx_seq_one_letter_code
_entity_poly.pdbx_strand_id
1 'polypeptide(L)' 'MNNVDDQNIHVGGDAGTKTEYFCTVCLQLRLSLIKDKSFCYNCGSAEIITGNVGELDKPALLKYYGSLQD' A
#
# COMPACT_ATOMS: atom_id res chain seq x y z
N MET A 1 -29.31 25.96 -28.30
CA MET A 1 -27.90 26.41 -28.27
C MET A 1 -27.36 26.12 -26.89
N ASN A 2 -26.49 25.12 -26.85
CA ASN A 2 -25.59 24.64 -25.78
C ASN A 2 -25.56 25.42 -24.45
N ASN A 3 -26.19 24.85 -23.40
CA ASN A 3 -25.64 24.93 -22.05
C ASN A 3 -24.91 23.62 -21.79
N VAL A 4 -23.62 23.60 -22.11
CA VAL A 4 -22.71 22.60 -21.56
C VAL A 4 -22.02 23.31 -20.43
N ASP A 5 -22.64 23.28 -19.25
CA ASP A 5 -21.99 23.62 -18.00
C ASP A 5 -20.85 22.61 -17.82
N ASP A 6 -19.65 23.10 -18.13
CA ASP A 6 -18.35 22.52 -17.83
C ASP A 6 -18.32 22.16 -16.35
N GLN A 7 -18.65 20.91 -16.04
CA GLN A 7 -18.36 20.30 -14.76
C GLN A 7 -16.85 20.16 -14.68
N ASN A 8 -16.22 21.26 -14.29
CA ASN A 8 -14.84 21.32 -13.85
C ASN A 8 -14.72 20.45 -12.60
N ILE A 9 -14.52 19.15 -12.83
CA ILE A 9 -14.19 18.17 -11.80
C ILE A 9 -12.81 18.56 -11.27
N HIS A 10 -12.79 19.48 -10.31
CA HIS A 10 -11.69 19.60 -9.39
C HIS A 10 -11.64 18.30 -8.58
N VAL A 11 -10.96 17.29 -9.13
CA VAL A 11 -10.32 16.24 -8.35
C VAL A 11 -9.24 16.97 -7.54
N GLY A 12 -9.69 17.59 -6.45
CA GLY A 12 -8.83 18.16 -5.42
C GLY A 12 -7.95 17.04 -4.92
N GLY A 13 -6.72 17.02 -5.45
CA GLY A 13 -5.68 16.11 -5.06
C GLY A 13 -5.28 16.37 -3.62
N ASP A 14 -5.96 15.71 -2.69
CA ASP A 14 -5.31 15.20 -1.50
C ASP A 14 -5.03 13.71 -1.77
N ALA A 15 -4.12 13.47 -2.71
CA ALA A 15 -3.46 12.18 -2.84
C ALA A 15 -2.53 12.05 -1.63
N GLY A 16 -3.11 11.90 -0.43
CA GLY A 16 -2.38 11.37 0.72
C GLY A 16 -1.68 10.13 0.20
N THR A 17 -0.36 10.20 0.08
CA THR A 17 0.48 9.26 -0.68
C THR A 17 0.05 7.87 -0.28
N LYS A 18 -0.74 7.21 -1.14
CA LYS A 18 -1.21 5.86 -0.86
C LYS A 18 0.06 5.04 -0.82
N THR A 19 0.22 4.32 0.28
CA THR A 19 1.42 3.51 0.50
C THR A 19 0.97 2.10 0.72
N GLU A 20 1.83 1.16 0.38
CA GLU A 20 1.63 -0.23 0.72
C GLU A 20 2.67 -0.68 1.72
N TYR A 21 2.37 -1.78 2.39
CA TYR A 21 3.32 -2.45 3.23
C TYR A 21 3.26 -3.96 3.05
N PHE A 22 4.41 -4.59 3.15
CA PHE A 22 4.57 -6.03 3.19
C PHE A 22 5.02 -6.46 4.56
N CYS A 23 4.29 -7.36 5.22
CA CYS A 23 4.73 -7.96 6.47
C CYS A 23 5.63 -9.16 6.19
N THR A 24 6.84 -9.19 6.73
CA THR A 24 7.80 -10.28 6.52
C THR A 24 7.46 -11.53 7.34
N VAL A 25 6.64 -11.39 8.38
CA VAL A 25 6.18 -12.51 9.23
C VAL A 25 5.02 -13.25 8.59
N CYS A 26 3.90 -12.57 8.31
CA CYS A 26 2.71 -13.21 7.72
C CYS A 26 2.68 -13.17 6.20
N LEU A 27 3.71 -12.59 5.58
CA LEU A 27 3.91 -12.52 4.13
C LEU A 27 2.75 -11.87 3.36
N GLN A 28 2.03 -10.96 4.03
CA GLN A 28 0.90 -10.24 3.44
C GLN A 28 1.37 -8.88 2.90
N LEU A 29 1.06 -8.62 1.63
CA LEU A 29 1.12 -7.28 1.03
C LEU A 29 -0.25 -6.62 1.18
N ARG A 30 -0.30 -5.41 1.75
CA ARG A 30 -1.54 -4.67 1.95
C ARG A 30 -1.36 -3.20 1.58
N LEU A 31 -2.41 -2.62 0.99
CA LEU A 31 -2.54 -1.19 0.82
C LEU A 31 -2.83 -0.55 2.18
N SER A 32 -2.02 0.43 2.59
CA SER A 32 -2.32 1.27 3.74
C SER A 32 -2.86 2.62 3.28
N LEU A 33 -4.13 2.86 3.60
CA LEU A 33 -4.73 4.18 3.60
C LEU A 33 -4.52 4.91 4.94
N ILE A 34 -3.91 4.22 5.91
CA ILE A 34 -3.74 4.68 7.29
C ILE A 34 -2.32 5.19 7.47
N LYS A 35 -2.19 6.31 8.19
CA LYS A 35 -0.90 6.97 8.46
C LYS A 35 0.01 6.13 9.36
N ASP A 36 -0.57 5.33 10.26
CA ASP A 36 0.18 4.47 11.15
C ASP A 36 0.61 3.18 10.42
N LYS A 37 1.93 3.00 10.36
CA LYS A 37 2.61 1.86 9.71
C LYS A 37 3.60 1.24 10.69
N SER A 38 3.22 1.21 11.96
CA SER A 38 4.09 0.75 13.04
C SER A 38 4.01 -0.77 13.20
N PHE A 39 2.94 -1.39 12.68
CA PHE A 39 2.69 -2.82 12.79
C PHE A 39 1.81 -3.36 11.65
N CYS A 40 1.88 -4.66 11.44
CA CYS A 40 1.03 -5.39 10.53
C CYS A 40 -0.35 -5.62 11.16
N TYR A 41 -1.40 -5.07 10.55
CA TYR A 41 -2.79 -5.28 11.00
C TYR A 41 -3.29 -6.73 10.92
N ASN A 42 -2.53 -7.65 10.32
CA ASN A 42 -2.90 -9.06 10.22
C ASN A 42 -2.36 -9.91 11.38
N CYS A 43 -1.10 -9.71 11.78
CA CYS A 43 -0.43 -10.54 12.78
C CYS A 43 0.14 -9.75 13.97
N GLY A 44 0.07 -8.41 13.93
CA GLY A 44 0.61 -7.53 14.97
C GLY A 44 2.13 -7.32 14.93
N SER A 45 2.87 -7.97 14.01
CA SER A 45 4.33 -7.79 13.91
C SER A 45 4.70 -6.38 13.44
N ALA A 46 5.72 -5.80 14.06
CA ALA A 46 6.35 -4.56 13.61
C ALA A 46 7.28 -4.75 12.40
N GLU A 47 7.58 -6.00 12.02
CA GLU A 47 8.44 -6.32 10.87
C GLU A 47 7.65 -6.17 9.57
N ILE A 48 7.60 -4.93 9.09
CA ILE A 48 6.97 -4.56 7.84
C ILE A 48 7.91 -3.72 6.98
N ILE A 49 7.78 -3.89 5.66
CA ILE A 49 8.47 -3.10 4.64
C ILE A 49 7.43 -2.19 4.03
N THR A 50 7.67 -0.89 4.03
CA THR A 50 6.74 0.11 3.46
C THR A 50 7.27 0.67 2.15
N GLY A 51 6.39 0.84 1.16
CA GLY A 51 6.71 1.47 -0.12
C GLY A 51 5.54 2.32 -0.63
N ASN A 52 5.75 3.05 -1.73
CA ASN A 52 4.61 3.62 -2.44
C ASN A 52 3.81 2.50 -3.13
N VAL A 53 2.54 2.75 -3.40
CA VAL A 53 1.70 1.76 -4.08
C VAL A 53 2.28 1.40 -5.45
N GLY A 54 2.52 0.12 -5.67
CA GLY A 54 3.09 -0.44 -6.88
C GLY A 54 4.61 -0.59 -6.86
N GLU A 55 5.30 -0.14 -5.81
CA GLU A 55 6.76 -0.32 -5.67
C GLU A 55 7.14 -1.65 -5.02
N LEU A 56 6.25 -2.25 -4.22
CA LEU A 56 6.52 -3.53 -3.58
C LEU A 56 6.11 -4.69 -4.48
N ASP A 57 7.10 -5.35 -5.07
CA ASP A 57 6.89 -6.57 -5.84
C ASP A 57 6.61 -7.76 -4.90
N LYS A 58 5.32 -8.06 -4.70
CA LYS A 58 4.86 -9.20 -3.88
C LYS A 58 5.57 -10.52 -4.23
N PRO A 59 5.65 -10.97 -5.51
CA PRO A 59 6.28 -12.25 -5.81
C PRO A 59 7.77 -12.30 -5.45
N ALA A 60 8.53 -11.22 -5.67
CA ALA A 60 9.93 -11.14 -5.27
C ALA A 60 10.09 -11.14 -3.74
N LEU A 61 9.25 -10.39 -3.02
CA LEU A 61 9.24 -10.37 -1.55
C LEU A 61 8.88 -11.73 -0.96
N LEU A 62 7.89 -12.42 -1.54
CA LEU A 62 7.55 -13.79 -1.16
C LEU A 62 8.69 -14.76 -1.43
N LYS A 63 9.39 -14.62 -2.55
CA LYS A 63 10.55 -15.46 -2.86
C LYS A 63 11.67 -15.24 -1.84
N TYR A 64 11.95 -13.99 -1.46
CA TYR A 64 13.02 -13.67 -0.52
C TYR A 64 12.68 -14.10 0.92
N TYR A 65 11.53 -13.69 1.45
CA TYR A 65 11.16 -13.94 2.85
C TYR A 65 10.48 -15.29 3.08
N GLY A 66 9.76 -15.82 2.08
CA GLY A 66 9.15 -17.14 2.15
C GLY A 66 10.16 -18.29 2.05
N SER A 67 11.34 -18.05 1.45
CA SER A 67 12.44 -19.04 1.43
C SER A 67 13.35 -18.98 2.66
N LEU A 68 13.21 -17.95 3.51
CA LEU A 68 13.96 -17.79 4.76
C LEU A 68 13.31 -18.49 5.97
N GLN A 69 12.12 -19.09 5.80
CA GLN A 69 11.42 -19.81 6.88
C GLN A 69 11.69 -21.33 6.90
N ASP A 70 12.77 -21.79 6.27
CA ASP A 70 13.23 -23.20 6.31
C ASP A 70 14.20 -23.45 7.47
#